data_AF-A0A060BQ20-F1
#
_entry.id   AF-A0A060BQ20-F1
#
_cell.length_a   1.000
_cell.length_b   1.000
_cell.length_c   1.000
_cell.angle_alpha   90.00
_cell.angle_beta   90.00
_cell.angle_gamma   90.00
#
_symmetry.space_group_name_H-M   'P 1'
#
loop_
_entity.id
_entity.type
_entity.pdbx_description
1 polymer ?
#
loop_
_entity_poly.entity_id
_entity_poly.type
_entity_poly.pdbx_seq_one_letter_code
_entity_poly.pdbx_strand_id
1 'polypeptide(L)'
;MTPAQMQGAWAGELGQTQFLATSYVNFAVDFDGNGRRDLLRSTPDALASTANYLKAYGWQKGQPYGPGTANYAVIGKWNKASVYQQTIAALAAKIRG
;
A
#
# COMPACT_ATOMS: atom_id res chain seq x y z
N MET A 1 -12.41 -9.58 -9.35
CA MET A 1 -11.70 -10.86 -9.18
C MET A 1 -12.67 -11.88 -8.60
N THR A 2 -12.58 -13.16 -8.97
CA THR A 2 -13.33 -14.23 -8.29
C THR A 2 -12.60 -14.66 -7.00
N PRO A 3 -13.28 -15.30 -6.03
CA PRO A 3 -12.61 -15.78 -4.82
C PRO A 3 -11.40 -16.69 -5.10
N ALA A 4 -11.49 -17.57 -6.10
CA ALA A 4 -10.40 -18.46 -6.51
C ALA A 4 -9.18 -17.70 -7.09
N GLN A 5 -9.37 -16.48 -7.58
CA GLN A 5 -8.29 -15.63 -8.10
C GLN A 5 -7.60 -14.82 -7.01
N MET A 6 -8.19 -14.67 -5.82
CA MET A 6 -7.66 -13.88 -4.71
C MET A 6 -6.61 -14.67 -3.94
N GLN A 7 -5.48 -14.93 -4.60
CA GLN A 7 -4.34 -15.63 -4.01
C GLN A 7 -3.44 -14.66 -3.23
N GLY A 8 -2.84 -15.17 -2.17
CA GLY A 8 -2.08 -14.39 -1.22
C GLY A 8 -1.03 -15.20 -0.47
N ALA A 9 -0.30 -14.52 0.42
CA ALA A 9 0.60 -15.19 1.34
C ALA A 9 -0.17 -15.98 2.39
N TRP A 10 0.55 -16.78 3.18
CA TRP A 10 -0.03 -17.77 4.09
C TRP A 10 -0.99 -17.18 5.14
N ALA A 11 -0.83 -15.91 5.52
CA ALA A 11 -1.69 -15.22 6.47
C ALA A 11 -2.85 -14.44 5.79
N GLY A 12 -3.02 -14.60 4.48
CA GLY A 12 -4.14 -14.05 3.71
C GLY A 12 -3.87 -12.71 3.03
N GLU A 13 -2.61 -12.29 2.94
CA GLU A 13 -2.21 -11.05 2.26
C GLU A 13 -2.31 -11.15 0.75
N LEU A 14 -3.08 -10.28 0.11
CA LEU A 14 -3.40 -10.35 -1.31
C LEU A 14 -2.40 -9.59 -2.19
N GLY A 15 -1.87 -10.29 -3.20
CA GLY A 15 -1.16 -9.70 -4.34
C GLY A 15 0.03 -8.80 -4.00
N GLN A 16 0.25 -7.81 -4.87
CA GLN A 16 1.41 -6.91 -4.83
C GLN A 16 1.40 -6.00 -3.59
N THR A 17 0.20 -5.66 -3.09
CA THR A 17 0.05 -4.80 -1.91
C THR A 17 0.12 -5.57 -0.59
N GLN A 18 0.01 -6.90 -0.63
CA GLN A 18 -0.09 -7.72 0.58
C GLN A 18 -1.24 -7.26 1.51
N PHE A 19 -2.35 -6.78 0.94
CA PHE A 19 -3.51 -6.37 1.71
C PHE A 19 -4.25 -7.57 2.30
N LEU A 20 -4.59 -7.49 3.58
CA LEU A 20 -5.66 -8.33 4.13
C LEU A 20 -7.00 -7.98 3.49
N ALA A 21 -7.96 -8.91 3.53
CA ALA A 21 -9.27 -8.76 2.88
C ALA A 21 -9.99 -7.44 3.26
N THR A 22 -9.94 -7.03 4.53
CA THR A 22 -10.53 -5.75 4.97
C THR A 22 -9.89 -4.55 4.30
N SER A 23 -8.57 -4.54 4.14
CA SER A 23 -7.86 -3.47 3.42
C SER A 23 -8.20 -3.46 1.93
N TYR A 24 -8.37 -4.64 1.32
CA TYR A 24 -8.86 -4.73 -0.06
C TYR A 24 -10.23 -4.07 -0.21
N VAL A 25 -11.18 -4.41 0.64
CA VAL A 25 -12.54 -3.84 0.60
C VAL A 25 -12.52 -2.31 0.75
N ASN A 26 -11.73 -1.81 1.70
CA ASN A 26 -11.71 -0.38 2.05
C ASN A 26 -10.89 0.49 1.10
N PHE A 27 -9.81 -0.05 0.53
CA PHE A 27 -8.79 0.77 -0.13
C PHE A 27 -8.47 0.38 -1.56
N ALA A 28 -8.90 -0.79 -2.05
CA ALA A 28 -8.61 -1.19 -3.42
C ALA A 28 -9.32 -0.27 -4.43
N VAL A 29 -8.56 0.19 -5.43
CA VAL A 29 -8.98 1.10 -6.50
C VAL A 29 -8.83 0.40 -7.85
N ASP A 30 -9.82 0.56 -8.71
CA ASP A 30 -9.77 0.20 -10.13
C ASP A 30 -9.25 1.44 -10.85
N PHE A 31 -7.96 1.45 -11.17
CA PHE A 31 -7.29 2.64 -11.67
C PHE A 31 -7.17 2.63 -13.19
N ASP A 32 -7.13 1.45 -13.80
CA ASP A 32 -7.12 1.31 -15.26
C ASP A 32 -8.53 1.38 -15.88
N GLY A 33 -9.59 1.34 -15.05
CA GLY A 33 -10.98 1.55 -15.45
C GLY A 33 -11.63 0.33 -16.11
N ASN A 34 -11.04 -0.87 -15.94
CA ASN A 34 -11.53 -2.08 -16.59
C ASN A 34 -12.68 -2.80 -15.84
N GLY A 35 -13.16 -2.21 -14.73
CA GLY A 35 -14.22 -2.74 -13.88
C GLY A 35 -13.72 -3.71 -12.80
N ARG A 36 -12.40 -3.84 -12.60
CA ARG A 36 -11.78 -4.76 -11.65
C ARG A 36 -10.73 -4.04 -10.82
N ARG A 37 -10.66 -4.44 -9.55
CA ARG A 37 -9.60 -4.04 -8.61
C ARG A 37 -8.62 -5.20 -8.51
N ASP A 38 -7.75 -5.37 -9.50
CA ASP A 38 -6.83 -6.52 -9.59
C ASP A 38 -5.46 -6.20 -8.99
N LEU A 39 -5.35 -6.31 -7.66
CA LEU A 39 -4.10 -6.04 -6.95
C LEU A 39 -3.02 -7.12 -7.16
N LEU A 40 -3.34 -8.21 -7.85
CA LEU A 40 -2.37 -9.27 -8.14
C LEU A 40 -1.63 -8.99 -9.44
N ARG A 41 -2.37 -8.61 -10.49
CA ARG A 41 -1.83 -8.52 -11.86
C ARG A 41 -1.77 -7.10 -12.41
N SER A 42 -2.59 -6.17 -11.91
CA SER A 42 -2.59 -4.79 -12.36
C SER A 42 -1.65 -3.94 -11.49
N THR A 43 -0.49 -3.58 -12.04
CA THR A 43 0.41 -2.60 -11.41
C THR A 43 -0.26 -1.24 -11.19
N PRO A 44 -1.05 -0.70 -12.16
CA PRO A 44 -1.83 0.52 -11.92
C PRO A 44 -2.74 0.43 -10.69
N ASP A 45 -3.52 -0.65 -10.55
CA ASP A 45 -4.41 -0.82 -9.40
C ASP A 45 -3.64 -0.97 -8.09
N ALA A 46 -2.54 -1.73 -8.09
CA ALA A 46 -1.70 -1.91 -6.91
C ALA A 46 -1.11 -0.59 -6.40
N LEU A 47 -0.57 0.24 -7.31
CA LEU A 47 -0.01 1.54 -6.96
C LEU A 47 -1.09 2.51 -6.49
N ALA A 48 -2.22 2.59 -7.19
CA ALA A 48 -3.33 3.47 -6.84
C ALA A 48 -3.95 3.08 -5.49
N SER A 49 -4.11 1.78 -5.22
CA SER A 49 -4.63 1.26 -3.96
C SER A 49 -3.68 1.54 -2.79
N THR A 50 -2.37 1.42 -3.03
CA THR A 50 -1.34 1.78 -2.05
C THR A 50 -1.41 3.27 -1.72
N ALA A 51 -1.51 4.13 -2.75
CA ALA A 51 -1.66 5.57 -2.56
C ALA A 51 -2.97 5.94 -1.84
N ASN A 52 -4.07 5.25 -2.16
CA ASN A 52 -5.37 5.46 -1.52
C ASN A 52 -5.32 5.10 -0.02
N TYR A 53 -4.70 3.97 0.33
CA TYR A 53 -4.46 3.59 1.73
C TYR A 53 -3.67 4.67 2.47
N LEU A 54 -2.53 5.11 1.93
CA LEU A 54 -1.69 6.13 2.57
C LEU A 54 -2.47 7.44 2.75
N LYS A 55 -3.18 7.89 1.71
CA LYS A 55 -4.02 9.09 1.75
C LYS A 55 -5.11 8.98 2.83
N ALA A 56 -5.81 7.85 2.89
CA ALA A 56 -6.88 7.62 3.87
C ALA A 56 -6.38 7.65 5.33
N TYR A 57 -5.13 7.24 5.57
CA TYR A 57 -4.49 7.33 6.88
C TYR A 57 -3.80 8.67 7.15
N GLY A 58 -3.97 9.67 6.27
CA GLY A 58 -3.54 11.05 6.52
C GLY A 58 -2.20 11.42 5.90
N TRP A 59 -1.74 10.71 4.87
CA TRP A 59 -0.53 11.09 4.13
C TRP A 59 -0.64 12.52 3.57
N GLN A 60 0.38 13.32 3.84
CA GLN A 60 0.50 14.72 3.41
C GLN A 60 1.48 14.83 2.25
N LYS A 61 0.95 15.09 1.05
CA LYS A 61 1.76 15.22 -0.18
C LYS A 61 2.82 16.32 0.00
N GLY A 62 4.06 16.03 -0.38
CA GLY A 62 5.18 16.97 -0.33
C GLY A 62 5.82 17.13 1.06
N GLN A 63 5.24 16.54 2.12
CA GLN A 63 5.83 16.61 3.46
C GLN A 63 6.91 15.53 3.69
N PRO A 64 7.89 15.79 4.58
CA PRO A 64 8.91 14.82 4.95
C PRO A 64 8.32 13.52 5.50
N TYR A 65 9.04 12.41 5.32
CA TYR A 65 8.63 11.06 5.75
C TYR A 65 9.71 10.35 6.59
N GLY A 66 10.62 11.10 7.22
CA GLY A 66 11.62 10.54 8.15
C GLY A 66 11.08 10.33 9.56
N PRO A 67 11.84 9.67 10.46
CA PRO A 67 11.45 9.47 11.86
C PRO A 67 10.93 10.76 12.53
N GLY A 68 9.81 10.65 13.25
CA GLY A 68 9.17 11.78 13.93
C GLY A 68 8.21 12.62 13.08
N THR A 69 8.11 12.38 11.77
CA THR A 69 7.20 13.11 10.87
C THR A 69 5.80 12.48 10.81
N ALA A 70 4.79 13.25 10.43
CA ALA A 70 3.42 12.76 10.26
C ALA A 70 3.33 11.62 9.23
N ASN A 71 4.00 11.78 8.07
CA ASN A 71 4.01 10.76 7.02
C ASN A 71 4.71 9.47 7.45
N TYR A 72 5.73 9.55 8.30
CA TYR A 72 6.38 8.36 8.85
C TYR A 72 5.43 7.54 9.74
N ALA A 73 4.59 8.21 10.52
CA ALA A 73 3.53 7.55 11.30
C ALA A 73 2.49 6.88 10.40
N VAL A 74 2.23 7.42 9.20
CA VAL A 74 1.35 6.80 8.20
C VAL A 74 1.95 5.53 7.61
N ILE A 75 3.25 5.50 7.30
CA ILE A 75 3.95 4.27 6.88
C ILE A 75 3.75 3.16 7.92
N GLY A 76 3.79 3.54 9.20
CA GLY A 76 3.55 2.62 10.31
C GLY A 76 2.15 2.03 10.43
N LYS A 77 1.16 2.57 9.72
CA LYS A 77 -0.17 1.96 9.63
C LYS A 77 -0.15 0.68 8.81
N TRP A 78 0.71 0.63 7.78
CA TRP A 78 0.85 -0.54 6.91
C TRP A 78 1.47 -1.73 7.65
N ASN A 79 2.58 -1.48 8.36
CA ASN A 79 3.23 -2.44 9.24
C ASN A 79 3.84 -1.70 10.44
N LYS A 80 3.58 -2.23 11.65
CA LYS A 80 3.95 -1.59 12.91
C LYS A 80 5.44 -1.73 13.27
N ALA A 81 6.21 -2.54 12.55
CA ALA A 81 7.63 -2.72 12.83
C ALA A 81 8.42 -1.45 12.46
N SER A 82 9.20 -0.93 13.41
CA SER A 82 10.03 0.26 13.19
C SER A 82 11.06 0.05 12.07
N VAL A 83 11.69 -1.13 12.01
CA VAL A 83 12.64 -1.50 10.94
C VAL A 83 12.00 -1.47 9.56
N TYR A 84 10.71 -1.81 9.45
CA TYR A 84 9.98 -1.77 8.18
C TYR A 84 9.81 -0.32 7.70
N GLN A 85 9.39 0.58 8.61
CA GLN A 85 9.24 2.00 8.31
C GLN A 85 10.57 2.64 7.90
N GLN A 86 11.65 2.34 8.64
CA GLN A 86 13.00 2.81 8.32
C GLN A 86 13.45 2.33 6.94
N THR A 87 13.19 1.05 6.62
CA THR A 87 13.54 0.46 5.32
C THR A 87 12.80 1.15 4.18
N ILE A 88 11.49 1.40 4.32
CA ILE A 88 10.72 2.14 3.31
C ILE A 88 11.28 3.56 3.12
N ALA A 89 11.51 4.28 4.22
CA ALA A 89 12.02 5.65 4.14
C ALA A 89 13.40 5.70 3.45
N ALA A 90 14.31 4.78 3.81
CA ALA A 90 15.63 4.69 3.21
C ALA A 90 15.58 4.30 1.73
N LEU A 91 14.75 3.32 1.35
CA LEU A 91 14.60 2.89 -0.04
C LEU A 91 13.97 4.01 -0.90
N ALA A 92 12.94 4.69 -0.40
CA ALA A 92 12.29 5.80 -1.10
C ALA A 92 13.27 6.97 -1.34
N ALA A 93 14.16 7.26 -0.38
CA ALA A 93 15.23 8.23 -0.58
C ALA A 93 16.19 7.79 -1.70
N LYS A 94 16.66 6.54 -1.69
CA LYS A 94 17.56 6.01 -2.74
C LYS A 94 16.96 6.04 -4.15
N ILE A 95 15.66 5.82 -4.29
CA ILE A 95 14.96 5.87 -5.60
C ILE A 95 14.93 7.30 -6.15
N ARG A 96 14.90 8.32 -5.28
CA ARG A 96 14.84 9.73 -5.68
C ARG A 96 16.19 10.28 -6.16
N GLY A 97 17.30 9.58 -5.90
CA GLY A 97 18.67 10.09 -6.05
C GLY A 97 19.15 10.87 -4.84
#